data_AF-A0A7V3AM84-F1
#
_entry.id   AF-A0A7V3AM84-F1
#
_cell.length_a   1.000
_cell.length_b   1.000
_cell.length_c   1.000
_cell.angle_alpha   90.00
_cell.angle_beta   90.00
_cell.angle_gamma   90.00
#
_symmetry.space_group_name_H-M   'P 1'
#
loop_
_entity.id
_entity.type
_entity.pdbx_description
1 polymer ?
#
loop_
_entity_poly.entity_id
_entity_poly.type
_entity_poly.pdbx_seq_one_letter_code
_entity_poly.pdbx_strand_id
1 'polypeptide(L)'
;MSETHDTVHAARIAEELGIPERAVHRTLQLLDEGCTIPFIARYRKELTGSLDEVQITQIRDRLAALADLDARRESILKSLQERHLLSDALK
;
A
#
# COMPACT_ATOMS: atom_id res chain seq x y z
N MET A 1 -8.11 -2.78 11.75
CA MET A 1 -8.42 -2.12 10.46
C MET A 1 -7.17 -1.85 9.60
N SER A 2 -6.03 -2.52 9.87
CA SER A 2 -4.78 -2.32 9.08
C SER A 2 -4.57 -3.41 8.02
N GLU A 3 -5.00 -4.66 8.27
CA GLU A 3 -4.66 -5.81 7.40
C GLU A 3 -5.27 -5.77 5.99
N THR A 4 -6.35 -5.01 5.76
CA THR A 4 -7.06 -5.02 4.47
C THR A 4 -6.49 -4.04 3.44
N HIS A 5 -5.88 -2.92 3.86
CA HIS A 5 -5.42 -1.90 2.90
C HIS A 5 -4.15 -2.29 2.15
N ASP A 6 -3.23 -2.98 2.83
CA ASP A 6 -1.95 -3.42 2.24
C ASP A 6 -2.14 -4.42 1.11
N THR A 7 -3.18 -5.24 1.19
CA THR A 7 -3.52 -6.21 0.15
C THR A 7 -4.28 -5.57 -1.02
N VAL A 8 -5.12 -4.56 -0.76
CA VAL A 8 -5.93 -3.89 -1.80
C VAL A 8 -5.07 -3.09 -2.78
N HIS A 9 -3.97 -2.49 -2.33
CA HIS A 9 -3.11 -1.67 -3.19
C HIS A 9 -2.01 -2.43 -3.93
N ALA A 10 -1.71 -3.67 -3.53
CA ALA A 10 -0.58 -4.43 -4.04
C ALA A 10 -0.61 -4.61 -5.57
N ALA A 11 -1.76 -4.98 -6.13
CA ALA A 11 -1.92 -5.16 -7.58
C ALA A 11 -1.65 -3.86 -8.36
N ARG A 12 -2.13 -2.72 -7.86
CA ARG A 12 -1.92 -1.41 -8.46
C ARG A 12 -0.45 -0.98 -8.39
N ILE A 13 0.18 -1.17 -7.23
CA ILE A 13 1.60 -0.85 -7.04
C ILE A 13 2.47 -1.72 -7.96
N ALA A 14 2.11 -3.00 -8.11
CA ALA A 14 2.79 -3.94 -8.99
C ALA A 14 2.75 -3.49 -10.45
N GLU A 15 1.58 -3.08 -10.94
CA GLU A 15 1.40 -2.54 -12.29
C GLU A 15 2.19 -1.24 -12.49
N GLU A 16 2.05 -0.27 -11.57
CA GLU A 16 2.68 1.06 -11.68
C GLU A 16 4.21 0.99 -11.61
N LEU A 17 4.78 0.07 -10.82
CA LEU A 17 6.23 -0.07 -10.65
C LEU A 17 6.85 -1.14 -11.55
N GLY A 18 6.05 -1.93 -12.28
CA GLY A 18 6.53 -3.06 -13.08
C GLY A 18 7.16 -4.17 -12.25
N ILE A 19 6.71 -4.34 -11.00
CA ILE A 19 7.22 -5.33 -10.04
C ILE A 19 6.19 -6.46 -9.94
N PRO A 20 6.60 -7.74 -9.86
CA PRO A 20 5.64 -8.83 -9.64
C PRO A 20 4.78 -8.60 -8.39
N GLU A 21 3.46 -8.75 -8.51
CA GLU A 21 2.53 -8.52 -7.40
C GLU A 21 2.88 -9.33 -6.15
N ARG A 22 3.33 -10.58 -6.33
CA ARG A 22 3.84 -11.43 -5.24
C ARG A 22 5.02 -10.79 -4.51
N ALA A 23 5.94 -10.14 -5.22
CA ALA A 23 7.09 -9.46 -4.63
C ALA A 23 6.67 -8.22 -3.85
N VAL A 24 5.69 -7.46 -4.37
CA VAL A 24 5.07 -6.34 -3.65
C VAL A 24 4.43 -6.82 -2.35
N HIS A 25 3.55 -7.83 -2.40
CA HIS A 25 2.91 -8.39 -1.21
C HIS A 25 3.91 -8.84 -0.15
N ARG A 26 4.96 -9.57 -0.54
CA ARG A 26 5.99 -10.03 0.40
C ARG A 26 6.75 -8.87 1.03
N THR A 27 7.01 -7.83 0.24
CA THR A 27 7.68 -6.63 0.74
C THR A 27 6.81 -5.87 1.74
N LEU A 28 5.52 -5.69 1.43
CA LEU A 28 4.56 -5.05 2.34
C LEU A 28 4.39 -5.83 3.64
N GLN A 29 4.25 -7.15 3.55
CA GLN A 29 4.16 -8.02 4.73
C GLN A 29 5.40 -7.87 5.63
N LEU A 30 6.61 -7.85 5.06
CA LEU A 30 7.84 -7.68 5.85
C LEU A 30 7.92 -6.30 6.51
N LEU A 31 7.43 -5.25 5.81
CA LEU A 31 7.37 -3.90 6.37
C LEU A 31 6.37 -3.81 7.53
N ASP A 32 5.21 -4.46 7.41
CA ASP A 32 4.19 -4.55 8.47
C ASP A 32 4.68 -5.36 9.69
N GLU A 33 5.48 -6.40 9.45
CA GLU A 33 6.22 -7.14 10.49
C GLU A 33 7.33 -6.30 11.17
N GLY A 34 7.52 -5.04 10.76
CA GLY A 34 8.49 -4.11 11.34
C GLY A 34 9.91 -4.25 10.80
N CYS A 35 10.12 -4.99 9.71
CA CYS A 35 11.43 -5.07 9.07
C CYS A 35 11.80 -3.72 8.43
N THR A 36 13.07 -3.32 8.57
CA THR A 36 13.57 -2.11 7.92
C THR A 36 13.94 -2.36 6.46
N ILE A 37 13.91 -1.31 5.65
CA ILE A 37 14.27 -1.39 4.22
C ILE A 37 15.69 -1.97 4.01
N PRO A 38 16.76 -1.52 4.71
CA PRO A 38 18.08 -2.12 4.56
C PRO A 38 18.12 -3.60 4.97
N PHE A 39 17.32 -3.98 5.98
CA PHE A 39 17.24 -5.36 6.43
C PHE A 39 16.58 -6.25 5.37
N ILE A 40 15.46 -5.81 4.79
CA ILE A 40 14.76 -6.54 3.73
C ILE A 40 15.68 -6.70 2.51
N ALA A 41 16.26 -5.58 2.05
CA ALA A 41 17.15 -5.54 0.89
C ALA A 41 18.38 -6.45 1.06
N ARG A 42 18.86 -6.67 2.30
CA ARG A 42 20.08 -7.45 2.55
C ARG A 42 19.82 -8.90 2.96
N TYR A 43 18.78 -9.18 3.74
CA TYR A 43 18.54 -10.47 4.40
C TYR A 43 17.23 -11.16 4.01
N ARG A 44 16.40 -10.55 3.15
CA ARG A 44 15.11 -11.11 2.70
C ARG A 44 14.96 -11.10 1.17
N LYS A 45 16.07 -10.99 0.43
CA LYS A 45 16.09 -10.95 -1.04
C LYS A 45 15.28 -12.08 -1.67
N GLU A 46 15.43 -13.31 -1.21
CA GLU A 46 14.71 -14.45 -1.80
C GLU A 46 13.19 -14.38 -1.61
N LEU A 47 12.74 -13.79 -0.51
CA LEU A 47 11.31 -13.63 -0.23
C LEU A 47 10.68 -12.53 -1.10
N THR A 48 11.44 -11.48 -1.43
CA THR A 48 10.97 -10.37 -2.26
C THR A 48 11.25 -10.55 -3.75
N GLY A 49 11.94 -11.60 -4.18
CA GLY A 49 12.34 -11.75 -5.59
C GLY A 49 13.54 -10.90 -5.99
N SER A 50 14.45 -10.67 -5.04
CA SER A 50 15.70 -9.92 -5.16
C SER A 50 15.54 -8.42 -5.39
N LEU A 51 14.47 -7.82 -4.84
CA LEU A 51 14.30 -6.37 -4.87
C LEU A 51 15.45 -5.65 -4.13
N ASP A 52 15.89 -4.54 -4.71
CA ASP A 52 16.87 -3.65 -4.08
C ASP A 52 16.21 -2.61 -3.16
N GLU A 53 17.06 -1.83 -2.50
CA GLU A 53 16.64 -0.81 -1.55
C GLU A 53 15.75 0.28 -2.18
N VAL A 54 16.01 0.62 -3.45
CA VAL A 54 15.27 1.64 -4.18
C VAL A 54 13.88 1.13 -4.50
N GLN A 55 13.77 -0.10 -5.00
CA GLN A 55 12.49 -0.74 -5.32
C GLN A 55 11.62 -0.93 -4.06
N ILE A 56 12.22 -1.38 -2.96
CA ILE A 56 11.52 -1.52 -1.68
C ILE A 56 11.03 -0.15 -1.16
N THR A 57 11.84 0.90 -1.30
CA THR A 57 11.46 2.27 -0.94
C THR A 57 10.28 2.75 -1.79
N GLN A 58 10.32 2.53 -3.11
CA GLN A 58 9.23 2.91 -4.02
C GLN A 58 7.91 2.22 -3.65
N ILE A 59 7.95 0.93 -3.29
CA ILE A 59 6.77 0.19 -2.84
C ILE A 59 6.17 0.83 -1.57
N ARG A 60 6.99 1.09 -0.55
CA ARG A 60 6.56 1.72 0.71
C ARG A 60 5.94 3.09 0.45
N ASP A 61 6.64 3.94 -0.28
CA ASP A 61 6.22 5.32 -0.53
C ASP A 61 4.93 5.36 -1.34
N ARG A 62 4.77 4.42 -2.28
CA ARG A 62 3.55 4.35 -3.06
C ARG A 62 2.36 3.87 -2.26
N LEU A 63 2.55 2.87 -1.39
CA LEU A 63 1.51 2.45 -0.46
C LEU A 63 1.07 3.60 0.44
N ALA A 64 2.02 4.35 1.02
CA ALA A 64 1.73 5.50 1.87
C ALA A 64 0.91 6.58 1.13
N ALA A 65 1.24 6.86 -0.13
CA ALA A 65 0.49 7.81 -0.96
C ALA A 65 -0.95 7.35 -1.24
N LEU A 66 -1.15 6.05 -1.48
CA LEU A 66 -2.48 5.47 -1.70
C LEU A 66 -3.32 5.48 -0.41
N ALA A 67 -2.72 5.15 0.73
CA ALA A 67 -3.38 5.18 2.03
C ALA A 67 -3.82 6.61 2.41
N ASP A 68 -3.00 7.64 2.16
CA ASP A 68 -3.39 9.05 2.36
C ASP A 68 -4.55 9.46 1.45
N LEU A 69 -4.56 8.98 0.20
CA LEU A 69 -5.67 9.23 -0.73
C LEU A 69 -6.98 8.60 -0.24
N ASP A 70 -6.92 7.36 0.25
CA ASP A 70 -8.09 6.66 0.79
C ASP A 70 -8.60 7.32 2.08
N ALA A 71 -7.71 7.72 2.98
CA ALA A 71 -8.08 8.46 4.19
C ALA A 71 -8.76 9.80 3.87
N ARG A 72 -8.29 10.53 2.86
CA ARG A 72 -8.94 11.76 2.40
C ARG A 72 -10.31 11.48 1.80
N ARG A 73 -10.44 10.42 1.00
CA ARG A 73 -11.72 9.99 0.43
C ARG A 73 -12.72 9.65 1.52
N GLU A 74 -12.31 8.88 2.52
CA GLU A 74 -13.16 8.51 3.66
C GLU A 74 -13.61 9.75 4.45
N SER A 75 -12.70 10.69 4.70
CA SER A 75 -13.01 11.96 5.37
C SER A 75 -14.05 12.79 4.60
N ILE A 76 -13.91 12.88 3.27
CA ILE A 76 -14.88 13.57 2.41
C ILE A 76 -16.25 12.87 2.46
N LEU A 77 -16.28 11.54 2.32
CA LEU A 77 -17.52 10.77 2.39
C LEU A 77 -18.22 10.94 3.74
N LYS A 78 -17.46 10.90 4.83
CA LYS A 78 -17.97 11.14 6.19
C LYS A 78 -18.55 12.54 6.32
N SER A 79 -17.85 13.57 5.83
CA SER A 79 -18.35 14.95 5.84
C SER A 79 -19.65 15.12 5.03
N LEU A 80 -19.76 14.45 3.88
CA LEU A 80 -20.99 14.45 3.07
C LEU A 80 -22.15 13.72 3.77
N GLN A 81 -21.86 12.61 4.43
CA GLN A 81 -22.85 11.85 5.21
C GLN A 81 -23.35 12.66 6.42
N GLU A 82 -22.45 13.30 7.17
CA GLU A 82 -22.79 14.17 8.31
C GLU A 82 -23.67 15.35 7.89
N ARG A 83 -23.51 15.82 6.65
CA ARG A 83 -24.32 16.91 6.07
C ARG A 83 -25.60 16.43 5.39
N HIS A 84 -25.92 15.12 5.44
CA HIS A 84 -27.01 14.48 4.70
C HIS A 84 -27.00 14.78 3.18
N LEU A 85 -25.82 15.08 2.62
CA LEU A 85 -25.62 15.36 1.18
C LEU A 85 -25.18 14.11 0.41
N LEU A 86 -24.95 13.00 1.11
CA LEU A 86 -24.61 11.73 0.50
C LEU A 86 -25.87 11.12 -0.14
N SER A 87 -26.02 11.30 -1.46
CA SER A 87 -27.06 10.61 -2.23
C SER A 87 -26.59 9.21 -2.64
N ASP A 88 -27.52 8.28 -2.90
CA ASP A 88 -27.21 6.90 -3.31
C ASP A 88 -26.39 6.81 -4.62
N ALA A 89 -26.35 7.87 -5.43
CA ALA A 89 -25.53 7.96 -6.64
C ALA A 89 -24.03 8.22 -6.37
N LEU A 90 -23.66 8.55 -5.13
CA LEU A 90 -22.28 8.85 -4.70
C LEU A 90 -21.66 7.73 -3.84
N LYS A 91 -22.35 6.60 -3.68
CA LYS A 91 -21.80 5.39 -3.04
C LYS A 91 -20.85 4.64 -3.98
#